data_AF-A0A2H5X985-F1
#
_entry.id   AF-A0A2H5X985-F1
#
_cell.length_a   1.000
_cell.length_b   1.000
_cell.length_c   1.000
_cell.angle_alpha   90.00
_cell.angle_beta   90.00
_cell.angle_gamma   90.00
#
_symmetry.space_group_name_H-M   'P 1'
#
loop_
_entity.id
_entity.type
_entity.pdbx_description
1 polymer ?
#
loop_
_entity_poly.entity_id
_entity_poly.type
_entity_poly.pdbx_seq_one_letter_code
_entity_poly.pdbx_strand_id
1 'polypeptide(L)'
;MMPLWMWSTLLIPLGFIGWLVWLRLRAGGASHAQAFKMLLALGALGAIFVGSVSTAVNAWRTAQWQSAVSGVVGAVAFLTMRRVLQRAWERFPLG
;
A
#
# COMPACT_ATOMS: atom_id res chain seq x y z
N MET A 1 18.26 -16.68 -1.14
CA MET A 1 17.48 -16.57 -2.39
C MET A 1 16.08 -17.10 -2.12
N MET A 2 15.04 -16.28 -2.22
CA MET A 2 13.66 -16.76 -2.06
C MET A 2 13.22 -17.55 -3.30
N PRO A 3 12.54 -18.69 -3.14
CA PRO A 3 12.12 -19.52 -4.26
C PRO A 3 11.03 -18.84 -5.11
N LEU A 4 11.02 -19.10 -6.41
CA LEU A 4 10.13 -18.49 -7.41
C LEU A 4 8.63 -18.58 -7.05
N TRP A 5 8.19 -19.66 -6.41
CA TRP A 5 6.80 -19.85 -6.00
C TRP A 5 6.38 -18.93 -4.83
N MET A 6 7.31 -18.53 -3.95
CA MET A 6 7.04 -17.56 -2.88
C MET A 6 6.75 -16.17 -3.45
N TRP A 7 7.44 -15.80 -4.54
CA TRP A 7 7.17 -14.55 -5.25
C TRP A 7 5.79 -14.58 -5.87
N SER A 8 5.36 -15.70 -6.46
CA SER A 8 4.02 -15.87 -7.01
C SER A 8 2.93 -15.68 -5.94
N THR A 9 3.09 -16.28 -4.75
CA THR A 9 2.12 -16.13 -3.65
C THR A 9 1.96 -14.69 -3.15
N LEU A 10 2.96 -13.82 -3.31
CA LEU A 10 2.86 -12.40 -2.93
C LEU A 10 2.39 -11.52 -4.09
N LEU A 11 2.89 -11.78 -5.30
CA LEU A 11 2.58 -10.97 -6.48
C LEU A 11 1.16 -11.17 -6.99
N ILE A 12 0.61 -12.38 -6.88
CA ILE A 12 -0.77 -12.68 -7.29
C ILE A 12 -1.79 -11.83 -6.51
N PRO A 13 -1.83 -11.85 -5.17
CA PRO A 13 -2.79 -11.04 -4.42
C PRO A 13 -2.53 -9.53 -4.58
N LEU A 14 -1.28 -9.08 -4.66
CA LEU A 14 -0.97 -7.67 -4.92
C LEU A 14 -1.48 -7.21 -6.29
N GLY A 15 -1.24 -8.01 -7.33
CA GLY A 15 -1.73 -7.75 -8.69
C GLY A 15 -3.25 -7.77 -8.74
N PHE A 16 -3.90 -8.71 -8.03
CA PHE A 16 -5.36 -8.80 -7.95
C PHE A 16 -5.97 -7.59 -7.25
N ILE A 17 -5.42 -7.15 -6.11
CA ILE A 17 -5.88 -5.94 -5.41
C ILE A 17 -5.68 -4.70 -6.30
N GLY A 18 -4.54 -4.57 -6.96
CA GLY A 18 -4.27 -3.48 -7.91
C GLY A 18 -5.27 -3.47 -9.05
N TRP A 19 -5.60 -4.63 -9.60
CA TRP A 19 -6.59 -4.77 -10.67
C TRP A 19 -8.01 -4.40 -10.20
N LEU A 20 -8.41 -4.83 -8.99
CA LEU A 20 -9.70 -4.45 -8.41
C LEU A 20 -9.82 -2.93 -8.20
N VAL A 21 -8.77 -2.31 -7.65
CA VAL A 21 -8.73 -0.84 -7.47
C VAL A 21 -8.79 -0.14 -8.81
N TRP A 22 -8.07 -0.63 -9.82
CA TRP A 22 -8.11 -0.09 -11.17
C TRP A 22 -9.51 -0.17 -11.79
N LEU A 23 -10.15 -1.35 -11.75
CA LEU A 23 -11.51 -1.56 -12.25
C LEU A 23 -12.49 -0.62 -11.55
N ARG A 24 -12.38 -0.47 -10.23
CA ARG A 24 -13.22 0.44 -9.46
C ARG A 24 -13.07 1.89 -9.90
N LEU A 25 -11.82 2.36 -10.06
CA LEU A 25 -11.55 3.72 -10.50
C LEU A 25 -12.08 3.97 -11.92
N ARG A 26 -11.92 3.00 -12.81
CA ARG A 26 -12.45 3.06 -14.17
C ARG A 26 -13.98 3.08 -14.19
N ALA A 27 -14.62 2.27 -13.34
CA ALA A 27 -16.08 2.22 -13.21
C ALA A 27 -16.67 3.55 -12.70
N GLY A 28 -15.97 4.24 -11.79
CA GLY A 28 -16.37 5.58 -11.35
C GLY A 28 -15.99 6.72 -12.29
N GLY A 29 -15.42 6.44 -13.48
CA GLY A 29 -15.11 7.45 -14.49
C GLY A 29 -13.69 8.04 -14.44
N ALA A 30 -12.76 7.47 -13.67
CA ALA A 30 -11.38 7.95 -13.62
C ALA A 30 -10.64 7.75 -14.95
N SER A 31 -9.82 8.73 -15.32
CA SER A 31 -8.92 8.59 -16.47
C SER A 31 -7.81 7.57 -16.21
N HIS A 32 -7.27 6.93 -17.26
CA HIS A 32 -6.17 5.98 -17.14
C HIS A 32 -4.97 6.55 -16.37
N ALA A 33 -4.63 7.82 -16.63
CA ALA A 33 -3.53 8.50 -15.95
C ALA A 33 -3.80 8.71 -14.46
N GLN A 34 -5.04 9.01 -14.07
CA GLN A 34 -5.42 9.16 -12.65
C GLN A 34 -5.40 7.81 -11.92
N ALA A 35 -5.95 6.77 -12.54
CA ALA A 35 -5.94 5.42 -11.98
C ALA A 35 -4.51 4.90 -11.77
N PHE A 36 -3.62 5.15 -12.74
CA PHE A 36 -2.22 4.76 -12.64
C PHE A 36 -1.45 5.52 -11.56
N LYS A 37 -1.62 6.85 -11.47
CA LYS A 37 -1.02 7.65 -10.39
C LYS A 37 -1.50 7.18 -9.02
N MET A 38 -2.77 6.81 -8.89
CA MET A 38 -3.33 6.30 -7.64
C MET A 38 -2.73 4.95 -7.25
N LEU A 39 -2.59 4.01 -8.21
CA LEU A 39 -1.93 2.73 -7.98
C LEU A 39 -0.46 2.90 -7.57
N LEU A 40 0.27 3.79 -8.24
CA LEU A 40 1.66 4.10 -7.86
C LEU A 40 1.74 4.66 -6.44
N ALA A 41 0.87 5.60 -6.08
CA ALA A 41 0.82 6.17 -4.73
C ALA A 41 0.50 5.10 -3.67
N LEU A 42 -0.48 4.24 -3.93
CA LEU A 42 -0.83 3.13 -3.03
C LEU A 42 0.31 2.11 -2.91
N GLY A 43 0.98 1.78 -4.01
CA GLY A 43 2.14 0.88 -4.02
C GLY A 43 3.31 1.45 -3.23
N ALA A 44 3.64 2.73 -3.43
CA ALA A 44 4.71 3.41 -2.70
C ALA A 44 4.41 3.48 -1.18
N LEU A 45 3.18 3.87 -0.80
CA LEU A 45 2.77 3.88 0.61
C LEU A 45 2.78 2.50 1.24
N GLY A 46 2.36 1.47 0.48
CA GLY A 46 2.43 0.07 0.91
C GLY A 46 3.87 -0.40 1.13
N ALA A 47 4.79 -0.08 0.23
CA ALA A 47 6.21 -0.39 0.40
C ALA A 47 6.82 0.31 1.62
N ILE A 48 6.50 1.59 1.83
CA ILE A 48 6.92 2.36 3.01
C ILE A 48 6.37 1.71 4.29
N PHE A 49 5.09 1.33 4.31
CA PHE A 49 4.48 0.66 5.45
C PHE A 49 5.19 -0.66 5.79
N VAL A 50 5.34 -1.55 4.80
CA VAL A 50 6.00 -2.85 5.00
C VAL A 50 7.45 -2.68 5.44
N GLY A 51 8.18 -1.76 4.81
CA GLY A 51 9.56 -1.44 5.20
C GLY A 51 9.65 -0.92 6.63
N SER A 52 8.76 -0.01 7.02
CA SER A 52 8.72 0.57 8.36
C SER A 52 8.36 -0.47 9.42
N VAL A 53 7.42 -1.39 9.14
CA VAL A 53 7.09 -2.49 10.04
C VAL A 53 8.27 -3.45 10.19
N SER A 54 8.92 -3.82 9.08
CA SER A 54 10.10 -4.69 9.11
C SER A 54 11.23 -4.08 9.95
N THR A 55 11.52 -2.79 9.74
CA THR A 55 12.50 -2.04 10.53
C THR A 55 12.08 -1.93 11.99
N ALA A 56 10.79 -1.67 12.27
CA ALA A 56 10.27 -1.57 13.64
C ALA A 56 10.44 -2.89 14.41
N VAL A 57 10.13 -4.02 13.77
CA VAL A 57 10.27 -5.36 14.37
C VAL A 57 11.74 -5.70 14.61
N ASN A 58 12.62 -5.43 13.65
CA ASN A 58 14.06 -5.66 13.83
C ASN A 58 14.65 -4.77 14.93
N ALA A 59 14.31 -3.48 14.92
CA ALA A 59 14.75 -2.53 15.94
C ALA A 59 14.17 -2.84 17.33
N TRP A 60 12.96 -3.42 17.40
CA TRP A 60 12.39 -3.90 18.66
C TRP A 60 13.22 -5.04 19.21
N ARG A 61 13.57 -6.03 18.36
CA ARG A 61 14.39 -7.19 18.77
C ARG A 61 15.76 -6.77 19.31
N THR A 62 16.29 -5.65 18.83
CA THR A 62 17.58 -5.08 19.28
C THR A 62 17.43 -3.99 20.35
N ALA A 63 16.22 -3.80 20.91
CA ALA A 63 15.89 -2.77 21.91
C ALA A 63 16.29 -1.34 21.51
N GLN A 64 16.27 -1.04 20.21
CA GLN A 64 16.59 0.27 19.68
C GLN A 64 15.38 1.20 19.68
N TRP A 65 15.59 2.46 20.07
CA TRP A 65 14.59 3.53 20.05
C TRP A 65 13.99 3.78 18.66
N GLN A 66 14.72 3.39 17.60
CA GLN A 66 14.29 3.46 16.21
C GLN A 66 13.04 2.59 15.93
N SER A 67 12.73 1.62 16.80
CA SER A 67 11.50 0.82 16.71
C SER A 67 10.24 1.67 16.84
N ALA A 68 10.22 2.61 17.80
CA ALA A 68 9.10 3.53 17.99
C ALA A 68 8.94 4.47 16.78
N VAL A 69 10.04 5.03 16.27
CA VAL A 69 10.02 5.91 15.09
C VAL A 69 9.50 5.16 13.87
N SER A 70 10.03 3.96 13.61
CA SER A 70 9.59 3.14 12.48
C SER A 70 8.13 2.72 12.62
N GLY A 71 7.68 2.41 13.84
CA GLY A 71 6.27 2.16 14.15
C GLY A 71 5.37 3.35 13.81
N VAL A 72 5.77 4.58 14.20
CA VAL A 72 5.05 5.81 13.87
C VAL A 72 5.03 6.07 12.37
N VAL A 73 6.15 5.91 11.67
CA VAL A 73 6.22 6.06 10.19
C VAL A 73 5.29 5.06 9.51
N GLY A 74 5.28 3.80 9.97
CA GLY A 74 4.34 2.79 9.50
C GLY A 74 2.88 3.21 9.71
N ALA A 75 2.53 3.65 10.93
CA ALA A 75 1.17 4.11 11.23
C ALA A 75 0.74 5.30 10.34
N VAL A 76 1.62 6.28 10.14
CA VAL A 76 1.36 7.44 9.27
C VAL A 76 1.19 7.01 7.81
N ALA A 77 2.03 6.09 7.30
CA ALA A 77 1.90 5.56 5.95
C ALA A 77 0.55 4.84 5.77
N PHE A 78 0.14 4.03 6.74
CA PHE A 78 -1.16 3.35 6.73
C PHE A 78 -2.34 4.33 6.74
N LEU A 79 -2.32 5.33 7.63
CA LEU A 79 -3.37 6.35 7.70
C LEU A 79 -3.45 7.18 6.42
N THR A 80 -2.30 7.49 5.81
CA THR A 80 -2.23 8.20 4.54
C THR A 80 -2.81 7.35 3.40
N MET A 81 -2.46 6.06 3.35
CA MET A 81 -3.01 5.11 2.38
C MET A 81 -4.54 5.04 2.51
N ARG A 82 -5.04 4.93 3.76
CA ARG A 82 -6.48 4.95 4.05
C ARG A 82 -7.15 6.23 3.54
N ARG A 83 -6.56 7.41 3.79
CA ARG A 83 -7.10 8.69 3.32
C ARG A 83 -7.11 8.79 1.79
N VAL A 84 -6.06 8.31 1.12
CA VAL A 84 -6.00 8.28 -0.36
C VAL A 84 -7.13 7.41 -0.91
N LEU A 85 -7.33 6.22 -0.33
CA LEU A 85 -8.45 5.33 -0.68
C LEU A 85 -9.81 5.98 -0.42
N GLN A 86 -10.03 6.58 0.75
CA GLN A 86 -11.30 7.25 1.06
C GLN A 86 -11.61 8.38 0.07
N ARG A 87 -10.65 9.27 -0.19
CA ARG A 87 -10.80 10.35 -1.17
C ARG A 87 -11.04 9.82 -2.59
N ALA A 88 -10.41 8.71 -2.95
CA ALA A 88 -10.65 8.03 -4.22
C ALA A 88 -12.10 7.55 -4.32
N TRP A 89 -12.65 7.01 -3.23
CA TRP A 89 -14.01 6.50 -3.19
C TRP A 89 -15.05 7.61 -3.17
N GLU A 90 -14.77 8.74 -2.53
CA GLU A 90 -15.60 9.94 -2.57
C GLU A 90 -15.62 10.58 -3.96
N ARG A 91 -14.47 10.61 -4.65
CA ARG A 91 -14.38 11.19 -6.01
C ARG A 91 -14.97 10.31 -7.10
N PHE A 92 -14.92 8.99 -6.91
CA PHE A 92 -15.37 8.01 -7.87
C PHE A 92 -16.40 7.09 -7.21
N PRO A 93 -17.60 7.62 -6.89
CA PRO A 93 -18.65 6.82 -6.29
C PRO A 93 -19.05 5.71 -7.28
N LEU A 94 -19.17 4.50 -6.75
CA LEU A 94 -19.85 3.43 -7.47
C LEU A 94 -21.34 3.76 -7.34
N GLY A 95 -21.91 4.34 -8.40
CA GLY A 95 -23.35 4.60 -8.50
C GLY A 95 -24.17 3.32 -8.47
#